data_AF-A0A3A1YCT4-F1
#
_entry.id   AF-A0A3A1YCT4-F1
#
_cell.length_a   1.000
_cell.length_b   1.000
_cell.length_c   1.000
_cell.angle_alpha   90.00
_cell.angle_beta   90.00
_cell.angle_gamma   90.00
#
_symmetry.space_group_name_H-M   'P 1'
#
loop_
_entity.id
_entity.type
_entity.pdbx_description
1 polymer ?
#
loop_
_entity_poly.entity_id
_entity_poly.type
_entity_poly.pdbx_seq_one_letter_code
_entity_poly.pdbx_strand_id
1 'polypeptide(L)'
;MKTKKSKAIAFLIGLFILMYITVFLSMRAYSGSVSSSCLECSFERDVFVNVLVAIILFLLKSVLLRIVLKNIKWYKIIISLIFTLLIFYVNYNIFTDRVSSWSTYSFNECMIVVLFDSYLYVLGAFFLFWISSILLIKNNTQSK
;
A
#
# COMPACT_ATOMS: atom_id res chain seq x y z
N MET A 1 -16.26 13.04 21.67
CA MET A 1 -15.68 13.47 20.36
C MET A 1 -14.16 13.23 20.24
N LYS A 2 -13.34 13.52 21.27
CA LYS A 2 -11.87 13.28 21.28
C LYS A 2 -11.47 11.82 20.97
N THR A 3 -12.17 10.85 21.53
CA THR A 3 -11.86 9.41 21.38
C THR A 3 -12.02 8.88 19.96
N LYS A 4 -12.95 9.41 19.17
CA LYS A 4 -13.20 8.97 17.79
C LYS A 4 -12.12 9.45 16.81
N LYS A 5 -11.63 10.69 16.99
CA LYS A 5 -10.50 11.24 16.22
C LYS A 5 -9.20 10.48 16.49
N SER A 6 -8.92 10.16 17.75
CA SER A 6 -7.72 9.38 18.13
C SER A 6 -7.70 8.00 17.49
N LYS A 7 -8.82 7.27 17.47
CA LYS A 7 -8.92 5.96 16.79
C LYS A 7 -8.69 6.04 15.27
N ALA A 8 -9.19 7.09 14.61
CA ALA A 8 -8.96 7.29 13.18
C ALA A 8 -7.49 7.58 12.86
N ILE A 9 -6.83 8.42 13.67
CA ILE A 9 -5.40 8.72 13.53
C ILE A 9 -4.57 7.45 13.74
N ALA A 10 -4.86 6.67 14.78
CA ALA A 10 -4.18 5.39 15.03
C ALA A 10 -4.32 4.41 13.87
N PHE A 11 -5.51 4.34 13.24
CA PHE A 11 -5.73 3.52 12.05
C PHE A 11 -4.90 4.00 10.86
N LEU A 12 -4.83 5.31 10.61
CA LEU A 12 -4.01 5.87 9.53
C LEU A 12 -2.51 5.59 9.73
N ILE A 13 -2.03 5.73 10.96
CA ILE A 13 -0.64 5.40 11.32
C ILE A 13 -0.40 3.90 11.10
N GLY A 14 -1.31 3.04 11.56
CA GLY A 14 -1.22 1.59 11.35
C GLY A 14 -1.22 1.21 9.87
N LEU A 15 -2.05 1.88 9.05
CA LEU A 15 -2.10 1.69 7.60
C LEU A 15 -0.77 2.06 6.93
N PHE A 16 -0.20 3.21 7.33
CA PHE A 16 1.09 3.66 6.83
C PHE A 16 2.20 2.67 7.18
N ILE A 17 2.28 2.26 8.45
CA ILE A 17 3.28 1.29 8.92
C ILE A 17 3.13 -0.05 8.19
N LEU A 18 1.90 -0.55 8.04
CA LEU A 18 1.64 -1.79 7.32
C LEU A 18 2.13 -1.70 5.88
N MET A 19 1.75 -0.64 5.16
CA MET A 19 2.16 -0.45 3.77
C MET A 19 3.68 -0.31 3.64
N TYR A 20 4.31 0.47 4.53
CA TYR A 20 5.76 0.65 4.56
C TYR A 20 6.48 -0.67 4.77
N ILE A 21 6.12 -1.44 5.80
CA ILE A 21 6.75 -2.73 6.11
C ILE A 21 6.55 -3.72 4.96
N THR A 22 5.34 -3.79 4.40
CA THR A 22 5.04 -4.69 3.28
C THR A 22 5.91 -4.39 2.08
N VAL A 23 5.99 -3.12 1.67
CA VAL A 23 6.82 -2.71 0.52
C VAL A 23 8.30 -2.91 0.82
N PHE A 24 8.75 -2.50 2.00
CA PHE A 24 10.15 -2.65 2.43
C PHE A 24 10.60 -4.11 2.39
N LEU A 25 9.79 -5.03 2.91
CA LEU A 25 10.11 -6.46 2.90
C LEU A 25 10.01 -7.07 1.50
N SER A 26 9.03 -6.67 0.70
CA SER A 26 8.85 -7.16 -0.67
C SER A 26 10.05 -6.81 -1.55
N MET A 27 10.53 -5.58 -1.46
CA MET A 27 11.57 -5.04 -2.35
C MET A 27 12.97 -5.05 -1.72
N ARG A 28 13.15 -5.64 -0.52
CA ARG A 28 14.41 -5.61 0.23
C ARG A 28 15.60 -6.17 -0.57
N ALA A 29 15.34 -7.18 -1.41
CA ALA A 29 16.35 -7.78 -2.27
C ALA A 29 17.03 -6.76 -3.21
N TYR A 30 16.33 -5.68 -3.54
CA TYR A 30 16.77 -4.62 -4.46
C TYR A 30 17.35 -3.40 -3.74
N SER A 31 17.61 -3.50 -2.44
CA SER A 31 18.19 -2.39 -1.66
C SER A 31 19.60 -2.00 -2.10
N GLY A 32 20.36 -2.94 -2.68
CA GLY A 32 21.74 -2.72 -3.15
C GLY A 32 21.85 -2.11 -4.55
N SER A 33 20.79 -2.10 -5.36
CA SER A 33 20.83 -1.51 -6.70
C SER A 33 20.55 -0.01 -6.64
N VAL A 34 21.15 0.78 -7.52
CA VAL A 34 20.99 2.25 -7.53
C VAL A 34 19.65 2.62 -8.17
N SER A 35 19.00 3.67 -7.69
CA SER A 35 17.77 4.19 -8.29
C SER A 35 18.09 5.04 -9.53
N SER A 36 17.45 4.77 -10.66
CA SER A 36 17.60 5.58 -11.89
C SER A 36 17.04 7.00 -11.70
N SER A 37 15.97 7.12 -10.90
CA SER A 37 15.35 8.39 -10.54
C SER A 37 16.23 9.26 -9.63
N CYS A 38 17.17 8.66 -8.89
CA CYS A 38 18.07 9.37 -7.98
C CYS A 38 19.30 8.52 -7.59
N LEU A 39 20.46 8.87 -8.14
CA LEU A 39 21.70 8.11 -7.97
C LEU A 39 22.20 8.06 -6.51
N GLU A 40 21.91 9.09 -5.71
CA GLU A 40 22.34 9.20 -4.31
C GLU A 40 21.25 8.79 -3.30
N CYS A 41 20.09 8.33 -3.77
CA CYS A 41 18.97 7.99 -2.90
C CYS A 41 19.11 6.62 -2.27
N SER A 42 18.95 6.58 -0.94
CA SER A 42 18.84 5.32 -0.21
C SER A 42 17.53 4.61 -0.56
N PHE A 43 17.54 3.28 -0.43
CA PHE A 43 16.36 2.45 -0.64
C PHE A 43 15.20 2.84 0.28
N GLU A 44 15.51 3.16 1.55
CA GLU A 44 14.52 3.58 2.54
C GLU A 44 13.81 4.87 2.13
N ARG A 45 14.56 5.83 1.54
CA ARG A 45 13.99 7.07 1.04
C ARG A 45 12.99 6.79 -0.07
N ASP A 46 13.36 5.95 -1.03
CA ASP A 46 12.50 5.60 -2.17
C ASP A 46 11.23 4.89 -1.70
N VAL A 47 11.34 3.94 -0.76
CA VAL A 47 10.19 3.27 -0.14
C VAL A 47 9.31 4.29 0.57
N PHE A 48 9.89 5.15 1.42
CA PHE A 48 9.15 6.13 2.20
C PHE A 48 8.36 7.09 1.30
N VAL A 49 8.99 7.66 0.29
CA VAL A 49 8.36 8.61 -0.64
C VAL A 49 7.24 7.94 -1.42
N ASN A 50 7.48 6.75 -2.00
CA ASN A 50 6.45 6.04 -2.75
C ASN A 50 5.24 5.66 -1.88
N VAL A 51 5.48 5.19 -0.66
CA VAL A 51 4.42 4.85 0.30
C VAL A 51 3.63 6.09 0.73
N LEU A 52 4.30 7.23 0.94
CA LEU A 52 3.66 8.49 1.29
C LEU A 52 2.75 8.99 0.16
N VAL A 53 3.21 8.93 -1.09
CA VAL A 53 2.37 9.25 -2.26
C VAL A 53 1.18 8.29 -2.34
N ALA A 54 1.42 6.99 -2.17
CA ALA A 54 0.39 5.98 -2.27
C ALA A 54 -0.68 6.09 -1.18
N ILE A 55 -0.32 6.49 0.05
CA ILE A 55 -1.32 6.68 1.11
C ILE A 55 -2.19 7.90 0.84
N ILE A 56 -1.64 8.99 0.29
CA ILE A 56 -2.43 10.16 -0.13
C ILE A 56 -3.44 9.75 -1.22
N LEU A 57 -2.98 9.00 -2.22
CA LEU A 57 -3.85 8.47 -3.29
C LEU A 57 -4.91 7.52 -2.73
N PHE A 58 -4.55 6.67 -1.78
CA PHE A 58 -5.49 5.78 -1.10
C PHE A 58 -6.59 6.55 -0.38
N LEU A 59 -6.22 7.59 0.38
CA LEU A 59 -7.17 8.41 1.12
C LEU A 59 -8.12 9.14 0.16
N LEU A 60 -7.60 9.74 -0.90
CA LEU A 60 -8.40 10.39 -1.93
C LEU A 60 -9.41 9.43 -2.56
N LYS A 61 -8.95 8.23 -2.95
CA LYS A 61 -9.81 7.18 -3.50
C LYS A 61 -10.84 6.69 -2.48
N SER A 62 -10.48 6.57 -1.20
CA SER A 62 -11.40 6.14 -0.14
C SER A 62 -12.55 7.11 0.05
N VAL A 63 -12.28 8.42 0.03
CA VAL A 63 -13.29 9.47 0.18
C VAL A 63 -14.21 9.47 -1.04
N LEU A 64 -13.64 9.45 -2.26
CA LEU A 64 -14.40 9.40 -3.50
C LEU A 64 -15.30 8.17 -3.56
N LEU A 65 -14.76 7.00 -3.23
CA LEU A 65 -15.49 5.74 -3.24
C LEU A 65 -16.64 5.76 -2.22
N ARG A 66 -16.46 6.44 -1.08
CA ARG A 66 -17.51 6.56 -0.07
C ARG A 66 -18.69 7.42 -0.54
N ILE A 67 -18.43 8.41 -1.40
CA ILE A 67 -19.47 9.25 -2.02
C ILE A 67 -20.28 8.44 -3.05
N VAL A 68 -19.59 7.63 -3.86
CA VAL A 68 -20.22 6.84 -4.94
C VAL A 68 -20.93 5.60 -4.39
N LEU A 69 -20.29 4.84 -3.51
CA LEU A 69 -20.80 3.58 -2.98
C LEU A 69 -21.48 3.77 -1.62
N LYS A 70 -22.81 3.85 -1.65
CA LYS A 70 -23.62 3.89 -0.42
C LYS A 70 -23.61 2.56 0.33
N ASN A 71 -23.48 1.43 -0.37
CA ASN A 71 -23.45 0.11 0.26
C ASN A 71 -22.09 -0.17 0.92
N ILE A 72 -22.10 -0.30 2.24
CA ILE A 72 -20.90 -0.54 3.05
C ILE A 72 -20.18 -1.85 2.68
N LYS A 73 -20.90 -2.89 2.22
CA LYS A 73 -20.27 -4.18 1.85
C LYS A 73 -19.40 -4.04 0.59
N TRP A 74 -19.96 -3.45 -0.46
CA TRP A 74 -19.24 -3.18 -1.72
C TRP A 74 -18.08 -2.21 -1.53
N TYR A 75 -18.28 -1.17 -0.71
CA TYR A 75 -17.21 -0.26 -0.34
C TYR A 75 -16.00 -0.99 0.25
N LYS A 76 -16.20 -1.95 1.18
CA LYS A 76 -15.11 -2.73 1.78
C LYS A 76 -14.34 -3.58 0.78
N ILE A 77 -15.06 -4.27 -0.10
CA ILE A 77 -14.45 -5.13 -1.11
C ILE A 77 -13.56 -4.30 -2.03
N ILE A 78 -14.11 -3.20 -2.55
CA ILE A 78 -13.41 -2.36 -3.53
C ILE A 78 -12.26 -1.60 -2.87
N ILE A 79 -12.42 -1.07 -1.65
CA ILE A 79 -11.32 -0.35 -1.00
C ILE A 79 -10.16 -1.27 -0.63
N SER A 80 -10.45 -2.52 -0.28
CA SER A 80 -9.40 -3.52 -0.01
C SER A 80 -8.66 -3.90 -1.29
N LEU A 81 -9.39 -4.05 -2.40
CA LEU A 81 -8.77 -4.26 -3.72
C LEU A 81 -7.88 -3.07 -4.12
N ILE A 82 -8.34 -1.83 -3.92
CA ILE A 82 -7.56 -0.62 -4.18
C ILE A 82 -6.30 -0.57 -3.32
N PHE A 83 -6.39 -0.94 -2.05
CA PHE A 83 -5.23 -1.00 -1.14
C PHE A 83 -4.18 -1.98 -1.67
N THR A 84 -4.59 -3.20 -2.04
CA THR A 84 -3.70 -4.22 -2.62
C THR A 84 -3.06 -3.74 -3.92
N LEU A 85 -3.86 -3.16 -4.83
CA LEU A 85 -3.37 -2.63 -6.10
C LEU A 85 -2.35 -1.50 -5.91
N LEU A 86 -2.54 -0.64 -4.89
CA LEU A 86 -1.58 0.42 -4.58
C LEU A 86 -0.27 -0.12 -4.02
N ILE A 87 -0.29 -1.14 -3.16
CA ILE A 87 0.94 -1.80 -2.71
C ILE A 87 1.69 -2.40 -3.90
N PHE A 88 0.97 -3.12 -4.76
CA PHE A 88 1.56 -3.71 -5.96
C PHE A 88 2.14 -2.65 -6.90
N TYR A 89 1.43 -1.54 -7.10
CA TYR A 89 1.91 -0.40 -7.90
C TYR A 89 3.19 0.23 -7.31
N VAL A 90 3.27 0.38 -5.99
CA VAL A 90 4.48 0.88 -5.33
C VAL A 90 5.65 -0.08 -5.50
N ASN A 91 5.44 -1.39 -5.33
CA ASN A 91 6.47 -2.40 -5.58
C ASN A 91 6.95 -2.35 -7.03
N TYR A 92 6.03 -2.20 -7.98
CA TYR A 92 6.36 -2.05 -9.39
C TYR A 92 7.23 -0.82 -9.64
N ASN A 93 6.86 0.36 -9.14
CA ASN A 93 7.65 1.58 -9.31
C ASN A 93 9.07 1.46 -8.72
N ILE A 94 9.20 0.86 -7.54
CA ILE A 94 10.52 0.67 -6.91
C ILE A 94 11.37 -0.29 -7.75
N PHE A 95 10.78 -1.39 -8.22
CA PHE A 95 11.48 -2.33 -9.08
C PHE A 95 11.87 -1.68 -10.41
N THR A 96 11.01 -0.88 -11.01
CA THR A 96 11.34 -0.22 -12.29
C THR A 96 12.48 0.78 -12.13
N ASP A 97 12.45 1.58 -11.08
CA ASP A 97 13.46 2.60 -10.84
C ASP A 97 14.81 1.97 -10.48
N ARG A 98 14.82 0.91 -9.67
CA ARG A 98 16.07 0.33 -9.15
C ARG A 98 16.61 -0.84 -9.96
N VAL A 99 15.82 -1.46 -10.84
CA VAL A 99 16.23 -2.65 -11.59
C VAL A 99 15.95 -2.48 -13.07
N SER A 100 14.68 -2.30 -13.45
CA SER A 100 14.30 -2.34 -14.87
C SER A 100 14.89 -1.18 -15.68
N SER A 101 15.11 -0.02 -15.07
CA SER A 101 15.72 1.14 -15.74
C SER A 101 17.19 0.92 -16.12
N TRP A 102 17.86 -0.05 -15.49
CA TRP A 102 19.26 -0.39 -15.73
C TRP A 102 19.46 -1.60 -16.64
N SER A 103 18.37 -2.17 -17.15
CA SER A 103 18.38 -3.44 -17.87
C SER A 103 17.25 -3.53 -18.89
N THR A 104 17.22 -4.60 -19.67
CA THR A 104 16.32 -4.73 -20.83
C THR A 104 15.04 -5.51 -20.48
N TYR A 105 14.42 -5.25 -19.32
CA TYR A 105 13.16 -5.91 -18.96
C TYR A 105 12.00 -5.36 -19.81
N SER A 106 11.21 -6.27 -20.35
CA SER A 106 9.91 -5.94 -20.92
C SER A 106 8.87 -5.70 -19.80
N PHE A 107 7.77 -5.00 -20.15
CA PHE A 107 6.68 -4.74 -19.22
C PHE A 107 6.12 -6.02 -18.56
N ASN A 108 5.98 -7.09 -19.35
CA ASN A 108 5.45 -8.36 -18.87
C ASN A 108 6.39 -9.03 -17.87
N GLU A 109 7.70 -8.99 -18.11
CA GLU A 109 8.69 -9.55 -17.21
C GLU A 109 8.73 -8.80 -15.89
N CYS A 110 8.70 -7.46 -15.92
CA CYS A 110 8.58 -6.65 -14.70
C CYS A 110 7.37 -7.06 -13.86
N MET A 111 6.21 -7.22 -14.49
CA MET A 111 4.99 -7.61 -13.79
C MET A 111 5.10 -8.99 -13.14
N ILE A 112 5.70 -9.96 -13.84
CA ILE A 112 5.90 -11.32 -13.33
C ILE A 112 6.86 -11.30 -12.14
N VAL A 113 8.02 -10.66 -12.27
CA VAL A 113 9.02 -10.58 -11.19
C VAL A 113 8.44 -9.92 -9.95
N VAL A 114 7.83 -8.74 -10.11
CA VAL A 114 7.23 -8.01 -8.99
C VAL A 114 6.14 -8.83 -8.32
N LEU A 115 5.34 -9.57 -9.08
CA LEU A 115 4.30 -10.46 -8.53
C LEU A 115 4.93 -11.60 -7.72
N PHE A 116 5.93 -12.29 -8.25
CA PHE A 116 6.60 -13.40 -7.55
C PHE A 116 7.37 -12.96 -6.30
N ASP A 117 7.95 -11.76 -6.28
CA ASP A 117 8.67 -11.27 -5.11
C ASP A 117 7.75 -10.72 -4.03
N SER A 118 6.60 -10.16 -4.43
CA SER A 118 5.73 -9.45 -3.49
C SER A 118 4.47 -10.21 -3.08
N TYR A 119 4.06 -11.30 -3.77
CA TYR A 119 2.74 -11.93 -3.53
C TYR A 119 2.50 -12.29 -2.06
N LEU A 120 3.50 -12.85 -1.38
CA LEU A 120 3.34 -13.31 0.01
C LEU A 120 3.06 -12.12 0.94
N TYR A 121 3.84 -11.06 0.82
CA TYR A 121 3.70 -9.86 1.65
C TYR A 121 2.43 -9.08 1.30
N VAL A 122 2.08 -8.99 0.01
CA VAL A 122 0.86 -8.33 -0.47
C VAL A 122 -0.39 -9.05 0.02
N LEU A 123 -0.42 -10.39 -0.03
CA LEU A 123 -1.52 -11.18 0.52
C LEU A 123 -1.64 -10.99 2.04
N GLY A 124 -0.52 -11.02 2.76
CA GLY A 124 -0.49 -10.75 4.20
C GLY A 124 -1.07 -9.37 4.54
N ALA A 125 -0.67 -8.33 3.80
CA ALA A 125 -1.18 -6.97 3.97
C ALA A 125 -2.68 -6.88 3.68
N PHE A 126 -3.17 -7.56 2.64
CA PHE A 126 -4.59 -7.63 2.32
C PHE A 126 -5.39 -8.21 3.49
N PHE A 127 -4.98 -9.35 4.05
CA PHE A 127 -5.68 -9.97 5.18
C PHE A 127 -5.68 -9.08 6.43
N LEU A 128 -4.54 -8.48 6.76
CA LEU A 128 -4.43 -7.56 7.90
C LEU A 128 -5.32 -6.33 7.73
N PHE A 129 -5.32 -5.72 6.54
CA PHE A 129 -6.20 -4.61 6.22
C PHE A 129 -7.67 -5.02 6.30
N TRP A 130 -8.03 -6.18 5.73
CA TRP A 130 -9.39 -6.70 5.75
C TRP A 130 -9.91 -6.87 7.18
N ILE A 131 -9.14 -7.54 8.04
CA ILE A 131 -9.49 -7.76 9.46
C ILE A 131 -9.63 -6.43 10.20
N SER A 132 -8.67 -5.52 10.03
CA SER A 132 -8.70 -4.20 10.68
C SER A 132 -9.95 -3.40 10.30
N SER A 133 -10.38 -3.49 9.03
CA SER A 133 -11.59 -2.83 8.54
C SER A 133 -12.87 -3.38 9.17
N ILE A 134 -12.90 -4.69 9.50
CA ILE A 134 -14.04 -5.33 10.18
C ILE A 134 -14.10 -4.86 11.63
N LEU A 135 -12.97 -4.88 12.35
CA LEU A 135 -12.88 -4.48 13.76
C LEU A 135 -13.30 -3.03 13.97
N LEU A 136 -12.88 -2.11 13.09
CA LEU A 136 -13.28 -0.71 13.14
C LEU A 136 -14.79 -0.50 13.05
N ILE A 137 -15.49 -1.32 12.28
CA ILE A 137 -16.94 -1.17 12.09
C ILE A 137 -17.69 -1.72 13.28
N LYS A 138 -17.31 -2.90 13.78
CA LYS A 138 -17.90 -3.49 15.00
C LYS A 138 -17.85 -2.50 16.18
N ASN A 139 -16.71 -1.83 16.33
CA ASN A 139 -16.50 -0.82 17.38
C ASN A 139 -17.31 0.47 17.19
N ASN A 140 -17.68 0.83 15.94
CA ASN A 140 -18.53 1.99 15.68
C ASN A 140 -20.02 1.69 15.85
N THR A 141 -20.46 0.45 15.66
CA THR A 141 -21.86 0.03 15.92
C THR A 141 -22.18 -0.16 17.40
N GLN A 142 -21.22 -0.55 18.24
CA GLN A 142 -21.44 -0.67 19.70
C GLN A 142 -21.33 0.66 20.47
N SER A 143 -20.93 1.73 19.79
CA SER A 143 -20.83 3.10 20.33
C SER A 143 -22.09 3.94 20.08
N LYS A 144 -23.13 3.35 19.48
CA LYS A 144 -24.45 3.94 19.26
C LYS A 144 -25.43 3.29 20.22
#